data_AF-A0A5C5YAL1-F1
#
_entry.id   AF-A0A5C5YAL1-F1
#
_cell.length_a   1.000
_cell.length_b   1.000
_cell.length_c   1.000
_cell.angle_alpha   90.00
_cell.angle_beta   90.00
_cell.angle_gamma   90.00
#
_symmetry.space_group_name_H-M   'P 1'
#
loop_
_entity.id
_entity.type
_entity.pdbx_description
1 polymer ?
#
loop_
_entity_poly.entity_id
_entity_poly.type
_entity_poly.pdbx_seq_one_letter_code
_entity_poly.pdbx_strand_id
1 'polypeptide(L)'
;MRRFGFASFAVCLAITLVGCNVQTRSSSPGPIDADAPEEFSSTDSGLQYRILRKGNGNMPGPTSRVVVDYVGTLDNGIEFDSSYRRSDPTSFRLTDVVRGWTEGLQLVSEGGMIELKIPAELGYGNSPPPGSGIPIGATLNFIVELHEIK
;
A
#
# COMPACT_ATOMS: atom_id res chain seq x y z
N MET A 1 -1.68 -68.61 -38.36
CA MET A 1 -1.97 -67.94 -39.65
C MET A 1 -2.95 -66.80 -39.41
N ARG A 2 -2.62 -65.58 -39.92
CA ARG A 2 -3.52 -64.44 -40.25
C ARG A 2 -4.25 -63.76 -39.06
N ARG A 3 -3.82 -62.60 -38.55
CA ARG A 3 -3.73 -61.21 -39.07
C ARG A 3 -5.01 -60.35 -38.82
N PHE A 4 -4.73 -59.07 -38.52
CA PHE A 4 -5.58 -57.87 -38.49
C PHE A 4 -6.37 -57.63 -37.18
N GLY A 5 -6.22 -56.55 -36.41
CA GLY A 5 -5.55 -55.26 -36.63
C GLY A 5 -6.58 -54.13 -36.55
N PHE A 6 -6.68 -53.44 -35.41
CA PHE A 6 -7.29 -52.11 -35.31
C PHE A 6 -6.50 -51.27 -34.31
N ALA A 7 -5.72 -50.33 -34.86
CA ALA A 7 -5.07 -49.27 -34.11
C ALA A 7 -6.11 -48.19 -33.80
N SER A 8 -6.45 -48.04 -32.52
CA SER A 8 -7.26 -46.92 -32.05
C SER A 8 -6.32 -45.78 -31.64
N PHE A 9 -6.20 -44.80 -32.52
CA PHE A 9 -5.53 -43.53 -32.26
C PHE A 9 -6.35 -42.74 -31.22
N ALA A 10 -5.89 -42.74 -29.97
CA ALA A 10 -6.36 -41.80 -28.96
C ALA A 10 -5.47 -40.55 -29.01
N VAL A 11 -5.91 -39.53 -29.73
CA VAL A 11 -5.35 -38.17 -29.65
C VAL A 11 -5.83 -37.57 -28.34
N CYS A 12 -4.99 -37.65 -27.29
CA CYS A 12 -5.20 -36.89 -26.07
C CYS A 12 -4.86 -35.42 -26.36
N LEU A 13 -5.91 -34.64 -26.57
CA LEU A 13 -5.91 -33.19 -26.66
C LEU A 13 -5.29 -32.59 -25.39
N ALA A 14 -4.12 -31.97 -25.52
CA ALA A 14 -3.52 -31.19 -24.45
C ALA A 14 -4.39 -29.96 -24.16
N ILE A 15 -5.20 -30.03 -23.10
CA ILE A 15 -5.89 -28.88 -22.54
C ILE A 15 -4.82 -28.11 -21.76
N THR A 16 -4.24 -27.10 -22.40
CA THR A 16 -3.45 -26.09 -21.70
C THR A 16 -4.41 -25.33 -20.79
N LEU A 17 -4.40 -25.65 -19.50
CA LEU A 17 -4.92 -24.79 -18.45
C LEU A 17 -4.14 -23.48 -18.51
N VAL A 18 -4.68 -22.50 -19.23
CA VAL A 18 -4.34 -21.10 -19.00
C VAL A 18 -4.83 -20.81 -17.59
N GLY A 19 -3.92 -20.91 -16.62
CA GLY A 19 -4.15 -20.37 -15.29
C GLY A 19 -4.40 -18.88 -15.46
N CYS A 20 -5.68 -18.48 -15.43
CA CYS A 20 -6.04 -17.09 -15.18
C CYS A 20 -5.45 -16.76 -13.81
N ASN A 21 -4.26 -16.16 -13.82
CA ASN A 21 -3.61 -15.62 -12.65
C ASN A 21 -4.36 -14.34 -12.29
N VAL A 22 -5.58 -14.49 -11.77
CA VAL A 22 -6.33 -13.40 -11.16
C VAL A 22 -5.60 -13.11 -9.87
N GLN A 23 -4.66 -12.15 -9.91
CA GLN A 23 -4.19 -11.50 -8.70
C GLN A 23 -5.43 -10.89 -8.03
N THR A 24 -5.95 -11.58 -7.02
CA THR A 24 -6.99 -11.06 -6.13
C THR A 24 -6.36 -9.88 -5.39
N ARG A 25 -6.51 -8.67 -5.94
CA ARG A 25 -6.05 -7.46 -5.27
C ARG A 25 -6.88 -7.28 -4.01
N SER A 26 -6.19 -7.06 -2.88
CA SER A 26 -6.84 -6.88 -1.57
C SER A 26 -7.72 -5.63 -1.59
N SER A 27 -8.88 -5.67 -0.93
CA SER A 27 -9.76 -4.52 -0.74
C SER A 27 -9.50 -3.77 0.57
N SER A 28 -8.47 -4.17 1.32
CA SER A 28 -8.12 -3.63 2.64
C SER A 28 -6.63 -3.84 2.93
N PRO A 29 -6.06 -3.10 3.90
CA PRO A 29 -4.70 -3.37 4.37
C PRO A 29 -4.51 -4.84 4.76
N GLY A 30 -3.33 -5.36 4.44
CA GLY A 30 -2.90 -6.71 4.74
C GLY A 30 -2.66 -6.95 6.24
N PRO A 31 -2.16 -8.14 6.59
CA PRO A 31 -1.83 -8.47 7.97
C PRO A 31 -0.66 -7.63 8.49
N ILE A 32 -0.72 -7.33 9.79
CA ILE A 32 0.33 -6.68 10.57
C ILE A 32 1.20 -7.73 11.30
N ASP A 33 2.41 -7.34 11.70
CA ASP A 33 3.31 -8.19 12.48
C ASP A 33 2.77 -8.37 13.91
N ALA A 34 2.98 -9.55 14.50
CA ALA A 34 2.51 -9.86 15.86
C ALA A 34 3.22 -9.04 16.94
N ASP A 35 4.43 -8.53 16.64
CA ASP A 35 5.22 -7.66 17.50
C ASP A 35 5.11 -6.17 17.11
N ALA A 36 4.12 -5.80 16.29
CA ALA A 36 3.87 -4.41 15.96
C ALA A 36 3.54 -3.60 17.25
N PRO A 37 4.18 -2.45 17.47
CA PRO A 37 3.93 -1.64 18.65
C PRO A 37 2.51 -1.06 18.63
N GLU A 38 1.84 -1.06 19.79
CA GLU A 38 0.52 -0.43 19.95
C GLU A 38 0.63 1.10 20.03
N GLU A 39 1.70 1.60 20.64
CA GLU A 39 1.92 3.04 20.87
C GLU A 39 2.62 3.73 19.69
N PHE A 40 2.35 5.03 19.54
CA PHE A 40 2.98 5.86 18.52
C PHE A 40 4.32 6.44 19.01
N SER A 41 5.34 6.32 18.17
CA SER A 41 6.57 7.11 18.27
C SER A 41 6.34 8.49 17.67
N SER A 42 7.04 9.50 18.17
CA SER A 42 6.98 10.88 17.66
C SER A 42 8.35 11.31 17.13
N THR A 43 8.37 12.05 16.03
CA THR A 43 9.57 12.71 15.52
C THR A 43 9.63 14.17 15.98
N ASP A 44 10.77 14.82 15.78
CA ASP A 44 10.97 16.23 16.14
C ASP A 44 10.05 17.18 15.35
N SER A 45 9.56 16.77 14.17
CA SER A 45 8.61 17.55 13.37
C SER A 45 7.17 17.45 13.88
N GLY A 46 6.91 16.57 14.85
CA GLY A 46 5.58 16.25 15.36
C GLY A 46 4.87 15.14 14.60
N LEU A 47 5.50 14.52 13.60
CA LEU A 47 4.96 13.32 12.97
C LEU A 47 4.87 12.19 14.00
N GLN A 48 3.72 11.56 14.09
CA GLN A 48 3.52 10.37 14.90
C GLN A 48 3.43 9.15 13.99
N TYR A 49 4.10 8.06 14.35
CA TYR A 49 4.10 6.84 13.55
C TYR A 49 4.23 5.56 14.39
N ARG A 50 3.81 4.44 13.79
CA ARG A 50 4.15 3.09 14.25
C ARG A 50 4.33 2.15 13.07
N ILE A 51 5.32 1.26 13.16
CA ILE A 51 5.61 0.28 12.11
C ILE A 51 4.70 -0.93 12.33
N LEU A 52 3.71 -1.11 11.47
CA LEU A 52 2.78 -2.24 11.52
C LEU A 52 3.38 -3.51 10.91
N ARG A 53 4.27 -3.36 9.94
CA ARG A 53 5.04 -4.45 9.34
C ARG A 53 6.42 -3.93 8.94
N LYS A 54 7.50 -4.59 9.37
CA LYS A 54 8.85 -4.03 9.20
C LYS A 54 9.30 -3.93 7.74
N GLY A 55 8.87 -4.88 6.91
CA GLY A 55 9.44 -5.07 5.58
C GLY A 55 10.85 -5.68 5.66
N ASN A 56 11.41 -6.01 4.50
CA ASN A 56 12.73 -6.63 4.42
C ASN A 56 13.58 -6.12 3.23
N GLY A 57 13.07 -5.14 2.49
CA GLY A 57 13.78 -4.53 1.37
C GLY A 57 14.51 -3.25 1.75
N ASN A 58 14.75 -2.40 0.76
CA ASN A 58 15.49 -1.15 0.92
C ASN A 58 14.65 -0.08 1.64
N MET A 59 15.31 0.92 2.23
CA MET A 59 14.63 2.13 2.70
C MET A 59 14.57 3.18 1.59
N PRO A 60 13.42 3.85 1.39
CA PRO A 60 13.33 4.90 0.39
C PRO A 60 14.12 6.14 0.85
N GLY A 61 14.75 6.82 -0.08
CA GLY A 61 15.33 8.14 0.15
C GLY A 61 14.30 9.24 -0.06
N PRO A 62 14.60 10.50 0.33
CA PRO A 62 13.64 11.62 0.29
C PRO A 62 13.16 12.00 -1.12
N THR A 63 13.84 11.54 -2.17
CA THR A 63 13.50 11.78 -3.58
C THR A 63 13.06 10.52 -4.33
N SER A 64 12.99 9.38 -3.63
CA SER A 64 12.59 8.09 -4.20
C SER A 64 11.19 8.17 -4.80
N ARG A 65 10.98 7.39 -5.86
CA ARG A 65 9.64 7.06 -6.34
C ARG A 65 9.21 5.77 -5.67
N VAL A 66 8.00 5.76 -5.12
CA VAL A 66 7.46 4.60 -4.41
C VAL A 66 6.19 4.10 -5.08
N VAL A 67 5.85 2.83 -4.83
CA VAL A 67 4.55 2.24 -5.14
C VAL A 67 3.95 1.78 -3.83
N VAL A 68 2.75 2.26 -3.51
CA VAL A 68 2.11 2.00 -2.23
C VAL A 68 0.65 1.65 -2.41
N ASP A 69 0.11 0.92 -1.45
CA ASP A 69 -1.31 0.98 -1.13
C ASP A 69 -1.54 1.71 0.18
N TYR A 70 -2.66 2.40 0.31
CA TYR A 70 -2.97 3.17 1.50
C TYR A 70 -4.45 3.36 1.74
N VAL A 71 -4.77 3.67 2.98
CA VAL A 71 -6.05 4.23 3.41
C VAL A 71 -5.79 5.49 4.24
N GLY A 72 -6.47 6.57 3.91
CA GLY A 72 -6.42 7.86 4.58
C GLY A 72 -7.76 8.16 5.26
N THR A 73 -7.71 8.39 6.57
CA THR A 73 -8.86 8.69 7.42
C THR A 73 -8.64 9.95 8.24
N LEU A 74 -9.73 10.64 8.58
CA LEU A 74 -9.74 11.75 9.53
C LEU A 74 -9.86 11.21 10.97
N ASP A 75 -9.64 12.05 11.98
CA ASP A 75 -9.75 11.66 13.41
C ASP A 75 -11.15 11.17 13.81
N ASN A 76 -12.18 11.54 13.04
CA ASN A 76 -13.54 11.04 13.22
C ASN A 76 -13.78 9.67 12.57
N GLY A 77 -12.74 9.03 12.02
CA GLY A 77 -12.79 7.74 11.34
C GLY A 77 -13.31 7.78 9.91
N ILE A 78 -13.64 8.96 9.36
CA ILE A 78 -14.12 9.07 7.97
C ILE A 78 -12.94 8.86 7.03
N GLU A 79 -13.05 7.85 6.16
CA GLU A 79 -12.15 7.68 5.01
C GLU A 79 -12.37 8.81 4.01
N PHE A 80 -11.29 9.54 3.69
CA PHE A 80 -11.30 10.54 2.63
C PHE A 80 -10.64 10.03 1.34
N ASP A 81 -9.70 9.08 1.46
CA ASP A 81 -9.00 8.51 0.31
C ASP A 81 -8.50 7.08 0.58
N SER A 82 -8.50 6.23 -0.45
CA SER A 82 -8.06 4.83 -0.35
C SER A 82 -7.68 4.27 -1.73
N SER A 83 -6.48 3.72 -1.86
CA SER A 83 -6.06 3.01 -3.07
C SER A 83 -6.78 1.67 -3.22
N TYR A 84 -7.09 1.00 -2.10
CA TYR A 84 -7.82 -0.26 -2.07
C TYR A 84 -9.21 -0.13 -2.69
N ARG A 85 -9.90 0.99 -2.41
CA ARG A 85 -11.21 1.30 -3.00
C ARG A 85 -11.14 1.49 -4.51
N ARG A 86 -9.99 1.93 -5.04
CA ARG A 86 -9.72 2.01 -6.48
C ARG A 86 -9.16 0.72 -7.07
N SER A 87 -8.80 -0.24 -6.22
CA SER A 87 -8.12 -1.49 -6.60
C SER A 87 -6.83 -1.27 -7.40
N ASP A 88 -6.17 -0.12 -7.21
CA ASP A 88 -4.94 0.23 -7.92
C ASP A 88 -3.90 0.89 -7.00
N PRO A 89 -2.70 0.29 -6.86
CA PRO A 89 -1.60 0.89 -6.14
C PRO A 89 -1.24 2.24 -6.72
N THR A 90 -0.93 3.18 -5.85
CA THR A 90 -0.59 4.53 -6.27
C THR A 90 0.93 4.69 -6.31
N SER A 91 1.45 5.30 -7.37
CA SER A 91 2.88 5.62 -7.51
C SER A 91 3.10 7.12 -7.56
N PHE A 92 4.01 7.61 -6.73
CA PHE A 92 4.38 9.03 -6.65
C PHE A 92 5.83 9.17 -6.21
N ARG A 93 6.40 10.38 -6.38
CA ARG A 93 7.68 10.73 -5.79
C ARG A 93 7.43 11.29 -4.38
N LEU A 94 8.32 11.00 -3.44
CA LEU A 94 8.21 11.53 -2.08
C LEU A 94 8.29 13.07 -2.02
N THR A 95 8.74 13.73 -3.08
CA THR A 95 8.74 15.20 -3.23
C THR A 95 7.38 15.80 -3.57
N ASP A 96 6.45 14.98 -4.07
CA ASP A 96 5.18 15.45 -4.65
C ASP A 96 3.99 15.24 -3.71
N VAL A 97 4.27 14.79 -2.47
CA VAL A 97 3.28 14.47 -1.44
C VAL A 97 3.46 15.37 -0.21
N VAL A 98 2.51 15.30 0.73
CA VAL A 98 2.59 16.06 1.98
C VAL A 98 3.84 15.68 2.78
N ARG A 99 4.40 16.64 3.52
CA ARG A 99 5.70 16.47 4.21
C ARG A 99 5.72 15.28 5.16
N GLY A 100 4.60 15.00 5.82
CA GLY A 100 4.47 13.83 6.71
C GLY A 100 4.64 12.50 5.99
N TRP A 101 4.24 12.40 4.71
CA TRP A 101 4.51 11.21 3.89
C TRP A 101 5.98 11.12 3.50
N THR A 102 6.58 12.24 3.07
CA THR A 102 8.01 12.30 2.74
C THR A 102 8.85 11.81 3.91
N GLU A 103 8.58 12.29 5.12
CA GLU A 103 9.30 11.89 6.33
C GLU A 103 8.94 10.46 6.76
N GLY A 104 7.65 10.14 6.87
CA GLY A 104 7.18 8.86 7.41
C GLY A 104 7.59 7.65 6.58
N LEU A 105 7.56 7.75 5.25
CA LEU A 105 7.94 6.62 4.40
C LEU A 105 9.42 6.27 4.46
N GLN A 106 10.28 7.20 4.90
CA GLN A 106 11.71 6.91 5.13
C GLN A 106 11.95 6.07 6.40
N LEU A 107 10.91 5.81 7.20
CA LEU A 107 10.98 5.04 8.45
C LEU A 107 10.59 3.57 8.29
N VAL A 108 10.12 3.16 7.10
CA VAL A 108 9.70 1.79 6.80
C VAL A 108 10.42 1.27 5.57
N SER A 109 10.80 -0.01 5.61
CA SER A 109 11.43 -0.67 4.46
C SER A 109 10.40 -1.13 3.44
N GLU A 110 10.86 -1.31 2.20
CA GLU A 110 10.10 -1.98 1.16
C GLU A 110 9.57 -3.35 1.62
N GLY A 111 8.32 -3.64 1.26
CA GLY A 111 7.50 -4.74 1.78
C GLY A 111 6.83 -4.46 3.13
N GLY A 112 7.16 -3.34 3.77
CA GLY A 112 6.65 -2.96 5.08
C GLY A 112 5.31 -2.25 5.05
N MET A 113 4.78 -1.99 6.24
CA MET A 113 3.56 -1.26 6.49
C MET A 113 3.76 -0.32 7.67
N ILE A 114 3.30 0.92 7.52
CA ILE A 114 3.43 1.96 8.54
C ILE A 114 2.09 2.65 8.73
N GLU A 115 1.79 2.98 9.98
CA GLU A 115 0.71 3.90 10.32
C GLU A 115 1.29 5.26 10.70
N LEU A 116 0.72 6.31 10.12
CA LEU A 116 1.15 7.69 10.27
C LEU A 116 -0.03 8.52 10.80
N LYS A 117 0.22 9.35 11.81
CA LYS A 117 -0.66 10.44 12.20
C LYS A 117 0.06 11.74 11.88
N ILE A 118 -0.43 12.40 10.85
CA ILE A 118 0.20 13.57 10.25
C ILE A 118 -0.54 14.80 10.75
N PRO A 119 0.08 15.62 11.62
CA PRO A 119 -0.54 16.87 12.06
C PRO A 119 -0.70 17.83 10.88
N ALA A 120 -1.61 18.78 11.01
CA ALA A 120 -2.01 19.67 9.92
C ALA A 120 -0.81 20.39 9.27
N GLU A 121 0.18 20.78 10.07
CA GLU A 121 1.40 21.46 9.62
C GLU A 121 2.22 20.61 8.64
N LEU A 122 2.20 19.28 8.80
CA LEU A 122 2.88 18.33 7.92
C LEU A 122 1.96 17.75 6.83
N GLY A 123 0.66 17.99 6.94
CA GLY A 123 -0.39 17.61 6.00
C GLY A 123 -0.77 18.76 5.07
N TYR A 124 -2.06 19.11 5.05
CA TYR A 124 -2.61 20.16 4.17
C TYR A 124 -2.80 21.53 4.85
N GLY A 125 -2.53 21.64 6.15
CA GLY A 125 -2.65 22.88 6.92
C GLY A 125 -4.01 23.55 6.72
N ASN A 126 -3.97 24.83 6.31
CA ASN A 126 -5.17 25.63 6.08
C ASN A 126 -5.69 25.59 4.63
N SER A 127 -5.05 24.79 3.76
CA SER A 127 -5.35 24.73 2.32
C SER A 127 -5.59 23.30 1.85
N PRO A 128 -6.60 22.59 2.39
CA PRO A 128 -6.95 21.26 1.90
C PRO A 128 -7.40 21.28 0.43
N PRO A 129 -7.19 20.18 -0.32
CA PRO A 129 -7.62 20.12 -1.72
C PRO A 129 -9.13 20.36 -1.85
N PRO A 130 -9.57 21.18 -2.81
CA PRO A 130 -11.00 21.45 -3.03
C PRO A 130 -11.78 20.16 -3.25
N GLY A 131 -12.90 20.00 -2.53
CA GLY A 131 -13.77 18.83 -2.67
C GLY A 131 -13.25 17.53 -2.03
N SER A 132 -12.12 17.56 -1.32
CA SER A 132 -11.57 16.37 -0.63
C SER A 132 -12.35 15.93 0.61
N GLY A 133 -13.21 16.81 1.16
CA GLY A 133 -13.88 16.57 2.43
C GLY A 133 -12.96 16.73 3.66
N ILE A 134 -11.69 17.10 3.46
CA ILE A 134 -10.72 17.34 4.54
C ILE A 134 -10.96 18.74 5.14
N PRO A 135 -11.23 18.86 6.45
CA PRO A 135 -11.34 20.15 7.12
C PRO A 135 -10.01 20.92 7.16
N ILE A 136 -10.10 22.24 7.29
CA ILE A 136 -8.96 23.12 7.57
C ILE A 136 -8.36 22.72 8.93
N GLY A 137 -7.04 22.55 9.00
CA GLY A 137 -6.34 22.20 10.23
C GLY A 137 -6.53 20.75 10.67
N ALA A 138 -7.01 19.86 9.79
CA ALA A 138 -7.22 18.46 10.13
C ALA A 138 -5.91 17.68 10.25
N THR A 139 -5.84 16.81 11.24
CA THR A 139 -4.88 15.69 11.32
C THR A 139 -5.30 14.59 10.35
N LEU A 140 -4.32 14.01 9.67
CA LEU A 140 -4.54 12.93 8.70
C LEU A 140 -3.95 11.64 9.23
N ASN A 141 -4.77 10.60 9.32
CA ASN A 141 -4.35 9.27 9.74
C ASN A 141 -4.21 8.39 8.50
N PHE A 142 -3.04 7.81 8.28
CA PHE A 142 -2.76 6.95 7.14
C PHE A 142 -2.24 5.59 7.58
N ILE A 143 -2.75 4.53 6.97
CA ILE A 143 -2.08 3.23 6.97
C ILE A 143 -1.56 3.01 5.55
N VAL A 144 -0.25 2.77 5.43
CA VAL A 144 0.46 2.71 4.14
C VAL A 144 1.25 1.42 4.07
N GLU A 145 1.06 0.67 2.98
CA GLU A 145 1.89 -0.47 2.58
C GLU A 145 2.86 -0.03 1.49
N LEU A 146 4.17 -0.16 1.76
CA LEU A 146 5.21 0.14 0.78
C LEU A 146 5.55 -1.13 0.01
N HIS A 147 5.13 -1.19 -1.26
CA HIS A 147 5.35 -2.36 -2.11
C HIS A 147 6.69 -2.33 -2.82
N GLU A 148 7.04 -1.18 -3.39
CA GLU A 148 8.20 -1.06 -4.28
C GLU A 148 8.86 0.32 -4.17
N ILE A 149 10.18 0.37 -4.31
CA ILE A 149 10.97 1.59 -4.52
C ILE A 149 11.58 1.57 -5.93
N LYS A 150 11.36 2.64 -6.70
CA LYS A 150 11.81 2.81 -8.10
C LYS A 150 12.96 3.79 -8.25
#